data_AF-A0A7I0J4L0-F1
#
_entry.id   AF-A0A7I0J4L0-F1
#
_cell.length_a   1.000
_cell.length_b   1.000
_cell.length_c   1.000
_cell.angle_alpha   90.00
_cell.angle_beta   90.00
_cell.angle_gamma   90.00
#
_symmetry.space_group_name_H-M   'P 1'
#
loop_
_entity.id
_entity.type
_entity.pdbx_description
1 polymer ?
#
loop_
_entity_poly.entity_id
_entity_poly.type
_entity_poly.pdbx_seq_one_letter_code
_entity_poly.pdbx_strand_id
1 'polypeptide(L)'
;RPQIDRLMKYQLLRGVRMQLHWHETPAFRFAASADQVIDPKVRANVARLKDYGLSFDLQLFPAQMKDGLTLVGENRETNFVLTHAGMLTGMEPETT
;
A
#
# COMPACT_ATOMS: atom_id res chain seq x y z
N ARG A 1 -10.45 15.55 3.72
CA ARG A 1 -11.30 14.36 3.93
C ARG A 1 -11.23 14.07 5.41
N PRO A 2 -12.33 14.21 6.18
CA PRO A 2 -12.28 14.31 7.63
C PRO A 2 -12.02 12.97 8.35
N GLN A 3 -11.88 11.85 7.63
CA GLN A 3 -11.76 10.54 8.26
C GLN A 3 -10.49 10.40 9.10
N ILE A 4 -9.31 10.71 8.54
CA ILE A 4 -8.05 10.63 9.30
C ILE A 4 -8.04 11.68 10.41
N ASP A 5 -8.47 12.92 10.12
CA ASP A 5 -8.61 13.99 11.12
C ASP A 5 -9.39 13.53 12.36
N ARG A 6 -10.51 12.82 12.15
CA ARG A 6 -11.34 12.28 13.24
C ARG A 6 -10.69 11.14 14.01
N LEU A 7 -9.73 10.43 13.41
CA LEU A 7 -9.01 9.32 14.03
C LEU A 7 -7.75 9.79 14.77
N MET A 8 -7.17 10.94 14.42
CA MET A 8 -5.96 11.47 15.08
C MET A 8 -6.12 11.74 16.58
N LYS A 9 -7.35 11.81 17.10
CA LYS A 9 -7.60 11.87 18.54
C LYS A 9 -7.11 10.62 19.30
N TYR A 10 -6.95 9.49 18.61
CA TYR A 10 -6.47 8.24 19.20
C TYR A 10 -4.95 8.18 19.11
N GLN A 11 -4.27 8.36 20.25
CA GLN A 11 -2.81 8.40 20.37
C GLN A 11 -2.09 7.15 19.83
N LEU A 12 -2.79 6.01 19.77
CA LEU A 12 -2.26 4.74 19.28
C LEU A 12 -2.47 4.52 17.77
N LEU A 13 -3.08 5.48 17.05
CA LEU A 13 -3.09 5.45 15.59
C LEU A 13 -1.69 5.76 15.08
N ARG A 14 -1.03 4.77 14.47
CA ARG A 14 0.35 4.91 13.97
C ARG A 14 0.49 4.69 12.47
N GLY A 15 -0.53 4.15 11.82
CA GLY A 15 -0.49 3.82 10.41
C GLY A 15 -1.84 3.42 9.84
N VAL A 16 -1.86 3.25 8.53
CA VAL A 16 -3.01 2.78 7.76
C VAL A 16 -2.57 1.62 6.87
N ARG A 17 -3.42 0.60 6.74
CA ARG A 17 -3.22 -0.52 5.82
C ARG A 17 -4.27 -0.50 4.72
N MET A 18 -3.85 -0.77 3.50
CA MET A 18 -4.76 -1.11 2.41
C MET A 18 -4.24 -2.33 1.65
N GLN A 19 -5.13 -3.29 1.42
CA GLN A 19 -4.82 -4.49 0.67
C GLN A 19 -4.93 -4.17 -0.82
N LEU A 20 -3.80 -3.82 -1.45
CA LEU A 20 -3.73 -3.45 -2.86
C LEU A 20 -3.31 -4.63 -3.76
N HIS A 21 -3.18 -5.82 -3.19
CA HIS A 21 -2.77 -7.01 -3.92
C HIS A 21 -3.91 -7.53 -4.81
N TRP A 22 -3.54 -7.85 -6.04
CA TRP A 22 -4.43 -8.36 -7.08
C TRP A 22 -3.89 -9.65 -7.70
N HIS A 23 -4.80 -10.58 -7.99
CA HIS A 23 -4.50 -11.85 -8.62
C HIS A 23 -5.63 -12.22 -9.59
N GLU A 24 -5.37 -13.09 -10.57
CA GLU A 24 -6.41 -13.57 -11.49
C GLU A 24 -7.47 -14.39 -10.76
N THR A 25 -7.03 -15.28 -9.85
CA THR A 25 -7.89 -16.03 -8.93
C THR A 25 -8.60 -15.08 -7.95
N PRO A 26 -9.94 -14.95 -7.99
CA PRO A 26 -10.67 -14.00 -7.16
C PRO A 26 -10.50 -14.21 -5.65
N ALA A 27 -10.27 -15.45 -5.20
CA ALA A 27 -10.03 -15.76 -3.79
C ALA A 27 -8.73 -15.15 -3.22
N PHE A 28 -7.81 -14.73 -4.09
CA PHE A 28 -6.50 -14.21 -3.71
C PHE A 28 -6.36 -12.70 -3.93
N ARG A 29 -7.44 -11.99 -4.28
CA ARG A 29 -7.41 -10.54 -4.51
C ARG A 29 -8.35 -9.79 -3.58
N PHE A 30 -7.89 -8.62 -3.14
CA PHE A 30 -8.75 -7.61 -2.49
C PHE A 30 -8.85 -6.35 -3.33
N ALA A 31 -7.84 -6.08 -4.16
CA ALA A 31 -7.90 -5.00 -5.12
C ALA A 31 -8.85 -5.33 -6.28
N ALA A 32 -9.47 -4.29 -6.85
CA ALA A 32 -10.34 -4.43 -8.01
C ALA A 32 -9.54 -4.71 -9.31
N SER A 33 -8.33 -4.15 -9.41
CA SER A 33 -7.40 -4.33 -10.53
C SER A 33 -5.95 -4.30 -10.02
N ALA A 34 -5.01 -4.83 -10.83
CA ALA A 34 -3.58 -4.75 -10.55
C ALA A 34 -3.09 -3.29 -10.43
N ASP A 35 -3.67 -2.39 -11.24
CA ASP A 35 -3.31 -0.98 -11.32
C ASP A 35 -3.85 -0.13 -10.16
N GLN A 36 -4.63 -0.70 -9.23
CA GLN A 36 -5.22 0.09 -8.15
C GLN A 36 -4.15 0.80 -7.28
N VAL A 37 -2.94 0.25 -7.20
CA VAL A 37 -1.81 0.88 -6.50
C VAL A 37 -1.39 2.22 -7.12
N ILE A 38 -1.56 2.38 -8.44
CA ILE A 38 -1.25 3.62 -9.18
C ILE A 38 -2.50 4.47 -9.47
N ASP A 39 -3.68 4.05 -8.99
CA ASP A 39 -4.90 4.85 -9.09
C ASP A 39 -4.65 6.26 -8.52
N PRO A 40 -4.99 7.33 -9.27
CA PRO A 40 -4.71 8.69 -8.83
C PRO A 40 -5.30 9.05 -7.46
N LYS A 41 -6.45 8.46 -7.09
CA LYS A 41 -7.06 8.70 -5.76
C LYS A 41 -6.28 7.97 -4.69
N VAL A 42 -5.81 6.73 -4.94
CA VAL A 42 -4.95 5.99 -3.99
C VAL A 42 -3.66 6.76 -3.75
N ARG A 43 -2.96 7.15 -4.82
CA ARG A 43 -1.72 7.95 -4.74
C ARG A 43 -1.93 9.24 -3.96
N ALA A 44 -2.97 10.01 -4.29
CA ALA A 44 -3.28 11.27 -3.61
C ALA A 44 -3.64 11.10 -2.12
N ASN A 45 -4.23 9.97 -1.73
CA ASN A 45 -4.56 9.70 -0.33
C ASN A 45 -3.32 9.26 0.47
N VAL A 46 -2.49 8.37 -0.10
CA VAL A 46 -1.24 7.92 0.54
C VAL A 46 -0.27 9.09 0.72
N ALA A 47 -0.20 10.00 -0.25
CA ALA A 47 0.67 11.18 -0.18
C ALA A 47 0.37 12.13 0.99
N ARG A 48 -0.84 12.06 1.56
CA ARG A 48 -1.22 12.87 2.72
C ARG A 48 -0.81 12.25 4.05
N LEU A 49 -0.44 10.97 4.09
CA LEU A 49 -0.10 10.29 5.34
C LEU A 49 1.10 10.92 6.05
N LYS A 50 2.04 11.49 5.29
CA LYS A 50 3.17 12.25 5.81
C LYS A 50 2.75 13.44 6.67
N ASP A 51 1.65 14.11 6.31
CA ASP A 51 1.13 15.27 7.04
C ASP A 51 0.63 14.89 8.45
N TYR A 52 0.33 13.61 8.67
CA TYR A 52 -0.10 13.05 9.95
C TYR A 52 0.98 12.25 10.66
N GLY A 53 2.15 12.05 10.05
CA GLY A 53 3.20 11.16 10.55
C GLY A 53 2.78 9.68 10.64
N LEU A 54 1.81 9.25 9.83
CA LEU A 54 1.30 7.88 9.80
C LEU A 54 2.10 7.02 8.82
N SER A 55 2.34 5.75 9.17
CA SER A 55 2.88 4.76 8.24
C SER A 55 1.83 4.25 7.25
N PHE A 56 2.29 3.62 6.17
CA PHE A 56 1.45 2.87 5.25
C PHE A 56 1.90 1.42 5.11
N ASP A 57 1.02 0.49 5.48
CA ASP A 57 1.25 -0.93 5.29
C ASP A 57 0.87 -1.30 3.85
N LEU A 58 1.89 -1.49 3.02
CA LEU A 58 1.77 -1.80 1.61
C LEU A 58 1.75 -3.32 1.43
N GLN A 59 0.59 -3.85 1.02
CA GLN A 59 0.42 -5.27 0.71
C GLN A 59 0.16 -5.44 -0.80
N LEU A 60 1.12 -6.01 -1.50
CA LEU A 60 1.16 -6.25 -2.95
C LEU A 60 1.72 -7.65 -3.23
N PHE A 61 1.41 -8.22 -4.40
CA PHE A 61 2.13 -9.37 -4.95
C PHE A 61 3.40 -8.93 -5.71
N PRO A 62 4.36 -9.85 -5.96
CA PRO A 62 5.61 -9.53 -6.66
C PRO A 62 5.43 -8.79 -7.99
N ALA A 63 4.46 -9.20 -8.80
CA ALA A 63 4.16 -8.56 -10.10
C ALA A 63 3.78 -7.07 -9.99
N GLN A 64 3.31 -6.62 -8.82
CA GLN A 64 2.91 -5.23 -8.58
C GLN A 64 4.03 -4.39 -7.93
N MET A 65 5.21 -4.97 -7.66
CA MET A 65 6.28 -4.26 -6.92
C MET A 65 6.80 -3.03 -7.65
N LYS A 66 6.87 -3.05 -8.98
CA LYS A 66 7.31 -1.89 -9.77
C LYS A 66 6.41 -0.68 -9.57
N ASP A 67 5.10 -0.89 -9.53
CA ASP A 67 4.12 0.16 -9.31
C ASP A 67 4.11 0.60 -7.85
N GLY A 68 4.26 -0.35 -6.92
CA GLY A 68 4.50 -0.06 -5.50
C GLY A 68 5.72 0.84 -5.27
N LEU A 69 6.83 0.57 -5.96
CA LEU A 69 8.05 1.39 -5.87
C LEU A 69 7.83 2.82 -6.35
N THR A 70 6.96 3.03 -7.35
CA THR A 70 6.58 4.39 -7.79
C THR A 70 5.89 5.13 -6.65
N LEU A 71 4.92 4.50 -5.98
CA LEU A 71 4.22 5.09 -4.84
C LEU A 71 5.17 5.39 -3.68
N VAL A 72 6.10 4.48 -3.35
CA VAL A 72 7.11 4.71 -2.30
C VAL A 72 8.06 5.85 -2.68
N GLY A 73 8.54 5.86 -3.93
CA GLY A 73 9.49 6.84 -4.44
C GLY A 73 8.95 8.28 -4.42
N GLU A 74 7.64 8.44 -4.62
CA GLU A 74 6.92 9.73 -4.58
C GLU A 74 6.66 10.24 -3.16
N ASN A 75 6.79 9.39 -2.14
CA ASN A 75 6.36 9.67 -0.76
C ASN A 75 7.43 9.30 0.26
N ARG A 76 8.65 9.79 0.07
CA ARG A 76 9.83 9.41 0.88
C ARG A 76 9.70 9.78 2.36
N GLU A 77 8.84 10.73 2.69
CA GLU A 77 8.56 11.16 4.07
C GLU A 77 7.59 10.22 4.81
N THR A 78 6.91 9.33 4.08
CA THR A 78 6.01 8.32 4.66
C THR A 78 6.79 7.02 4.93
N ASN A 79 6.66 6.48 6.14
CA ASN A 79 7.20 5.15 6.44
C ASN A 79 6.32 4.08 5.80
N PHE A 80 6.89 3.30 4.88
CA PHE A 80 6.20 2.16 4.27
C PHE A 80 6.61 0.86 4.96
N VAL A 81 5.62 0.02 5.26
CA VAL A 81 5.83 -1.33 5.77
C VAL A 81 5.43 -2.33 4.68
N LEU A 82 6.40 -3.06 4.15
CA LEU A 82 6.13 -4.11 3.17
C LEU A 82 5.54 -5.34 3.88
N THR A 83 4.25 -5.57 3.66
CA THR A 83 3.52 -6.64 4.35
C THR A 83 3.95 -8.02 3.85
N HIS A 84 4.20 -8.96 4.78
CA HIS A 84 4.63 -10.33 4.49
C HIS A 84 5.86 -10.40 3.55
N ALA A 85 6.79 -9.45 3.66
CA ALA A 85 7.97 -9.35 2.81
C ALA A 85 7.68 -9.35 1.29
N GLY A 86 6.50 -8.89 0.89
CA GLY A 86 6.11 -8.80 -0.52
C GLY A 86 5.29 -9.97 -1.05
N MET A 87 4.67 -10.76 -0.15
CA MET A 87 3.70 -11.82 -0.50
C MET A 87 4.25 -12.80 -1.54
N LEU A 88 5.40 -13.41 -1.27
CA LEU A 88 6.08 -14.36 -2.16
C LEU A 88 5.11 -15.42 -2.72
N THR A 89 5.06 -15.57 -4.04
CA THR A 89 4.18 -16.53 -4.74
C THR A 89 4.90 -17.76 -5.28
N GLY A 90 6.23 -17.75 -5.28
CA GLY A 90 7.07 -18.83 -5.83
C GLY A 90 8.55 -18.56 -5.53
N MET A 91 9.43 -19.44 -6.01
CA MET A 91 10.89 -19.32 -5.87
C MET A 91 11.59 -18.94 -7.18
N GLU A 92 10.82 -18.67 -8.24
CA GLU A 92 11.34 -18.29 -9.54
C GLU A 92 11.89 -16.85 -9.50
N PRO A 93 12.89 -16.50 -10.35
CA PRO A 93 13.53 -15.19 -10.34
C PRO A 93 12.59 -13.99 -10.52
N GLU A 94 11.47 -14.17 -11.22
CA GLU A 94 10.47 -13.12 -11.43
C GLU A 94 9.60 -12.87 -10.20
N THR A 95 9.63 -13.80 -9.24
CA THR A 95 8.82 -13.77 -8.02
C THR A 95 9.65 -13.58 -6.74
N THR A 96 10.98 -13.66 -6.81
CA THR A 96 11.93 -13.55 -5.68
C THR A 96 12.77 -12.28 -5.80
#